data_AF-A0A1V0M6C2-F1
#
_entry.id   AF-A0A1V0M6C2-F1
#
_cell.length_a   1.000
_cell.length_b   1.000
_cell.length_c   1.000
_cell.angle_alpha   90.00
_cell.angle_beta   90.00
_cell.angle_gamma   90.00
#
_symmetry.space_group_name_H-M   'P 1'
#
loop_
_entity.id
_entity.type
_entity.pdbx_description
1 polymer ?
#
loop_
_entity_poly.entity_id
_entity_poly.type
_entity_poly.pdbx_seq_one_letter_code
_entity_poly.pdbx_strand_id
1 'polypeptide(L)'
;MASPQWSMPLGMSWASSTERTFGPFHAYLISIKWSFPTKERTTLMQDPVQIEKLLRARERILAFIDLDQRALERTPGIQALELSLTSWRRQLVSIDSKFTALTGLSPQQYQAES
;
A
#
# COMPACT_ATOMS: atom_id res chain seq x y z
N MET A 1 -11.84 63.61 6.43
CA MET A 1 -10.90 62.48 6.27
C MET A 1 -11.38 61.66 5.07
N ALA A 2 -10.55 61.57 4.02
CA ALA A 2 -10.88 60.86 2.79
C ALA A 2 -10.67 59.35 2.98
N SER A 3 -11.56 58.53 2.43
CA SER A 3 -11.35 57.09 2.27
C SER A 3 -11.64 56.69 0.82
N PRO A 4 -10.89 55.72 0.27
CA PRO A 4 -10.69 55.62 -1.16
C PRO A 4 -11.74 54.73 -1.83
N GLN A 5 -12.15 55.17 -3.01
CA GLN A 5 -12.97 54.44 -3.97
C GLN A 5 -12.11 53.35 -4.64
N TRP A 6 -12.47 52.08 -4.43
CA TRP A 6 -11.88 50.96 -5.15
C TRP A 6 -12.88 50.43 -6.18
N SER A 7 -12.51 50.58 -7.45
CA SER A 7 -13.23 50.09 -8.62
C SER A 7 -13.30 48.57 -8.63
N MET A 8 -14.50 48.03 -8.89
CA MET A 8 -14.69 46.62 -9.27
C MET A 8 -14.32 46.39 -10.73
N PRO A 9 -13.89 45.16 -11.09
CA PRO A 9 -14.28 44.59 -12.38
C PRO A 9 -15.11 43.32 -12.19
N LEU A 10 -16.16 43.25 -13.00
CA LEU A 10 -17.09 42.15 -13.20
C LEU A 10 -16.36 40.83 -13.53
N GLY A 11 -16.85 39.73 -12.94
CA GLY A 11 -16.60 38.41 -13.48
C GLY A 11 -16.75 37.29 -12.47
N MET A 12 -17.64 36.36 -12.81
CA MET A 12 -17.68 34.95 -12.36
C MET A 12 -18.63 34.58 -11.20
N SER A 13 -19.63 33.82 -11.64
CA SER A 13 -20.57 32.95 -10.94
C SER A 13 -20.09 32.40 -9.60
N TRP A 14 -20.86 32.65 -8.55
CA TRP A 14 -20.92 31.78 -7.38
C TRP A 14 -21.87 30.63 -7.69
N ALA A 15 -21.46 29.75 -8.61
CA ALA A 15 -22.07 28.44 -8.76
C ALA A 15 -21.56 27.56 -7.61
N SER A 16 -22.50 26.88 -6.96
CA SER A 16 -22.30 25.95 -5.88
C SER A 16 -21.15 24.97 -6.14
N SER A 17 -20.21 24.86 -5.21
CA SER A 17 -19.40 23.65 -5.08
C SER A 17 -19.27 23.29 -3.61
N THR A 18 -20.15 22.40 -3.19
CA THR A 18 -19.99 21.56 -2.01
C THR A 18 -18.77 20.66 -2.20
N GLU A 19 -17.57 21.20 -1.99
CA GLU A 19 -16.39 20.37 -1.77
C GLU A 19 -16.16 20.26 -0.27
N ARG A 20 -16.90 19.30 0.29
CA ARG A 20 -16.63 18.71 1.60
C ARG A 20 -15.22 18.11 1.51
N THR A 21 -14.26 18.82 2.08
CA THR A 21 -12.85 18.47 2.19
C THR A 21 -12.70 17.06 2.77
N PHE A 22 -12.55 16.07 1.89
CA PHE A 22 -12.06 14.74 2.24
C PHE A 22 -10.56 14.71 1.94
N GLY A 23 -9.75 14.75 2.99
CA GLY A 23 -8.29 14.56 2.92
C GLY A 23 -7.61 15.23 4.11
N PRO A 24 -6.76 14.49 4.87
CA PRO A 24 -5.67 13.70 4.31
C PRO A 24 -5.60 12.27 4.89
N PHE A 25 -5.86 11.24 4.08
CA PHE A 25 -5.53 9.84 4.44
C PHE A 25 -4.66 9.12 3.41
N HIS A 26 -4.13 9.84 2.41
CA HIS A 26 -3.27 9.27 1.37
C HIS A 26 -1.87 9.86 1.43
N ALA A 27 -0.99 9.32 2.28
CA ALA A 27 0.46 9.39 2.09
C ALA A 27 1.25 8.56 3.13
N TYR A 28 1.06 7.23 3.15
CA TYR A 28 2.10 6.35 3.70
C TYR A 28 2.33 5.20 2.72
N LEU A 29 2.88 5.53 1.55
CA LEU A 29 3.52 4.54 0.68
C LEU A 29 4.82 4.10 1.38
N ILE A 30 4.73 2.99 2.13
CA ILE A 30 5.92 2.31 2.63
C ILE A 30 6.61 1.71 1.39
N SER A 31 7.56 2.46 0.83
CA SER A 31 8.55 1.92 -0.11
C SER A 31 9.39 0.89 0.63
N ILE A 32 9.00 -0.39 0.57
CA ILE A 32 9.83 -1.49 1.06
C ILE A 32 10.99 -1.65 0.07
N LYS A 33 12.08 -0.91 0.30
CA LYS A 33 13.32 -1.01 -0.47
C LYS A 33 14.08 -2.26 -0.02
N TRP A 34 13.96 -3.33 -0.80
CA TRP A 34 14.73 -4.56 -0.61
C TRP A 34 16.15 -4.35 -1.12
N SER A 35 17.10 -4.07 -0.23
CA SER A 35 18.53 -4.10 -0.56
C SER A 35 19.02 -5.55 -0.46
N PHE A 36 19.15 -6.23 -1.60
CA PHE A 36 19.87 -7.50 -1.67
C PHE A 36 21.37 -7.19 -1.86
N PRO A 37 22.27 -7.55 -0.93
CA PRO A 37 23.69 -7.47 -1.18
C PRO A 37 24.07 -8.53 -2.22
N THR A 38 24.30 -8.09 -3.46
CA THR A 38 25.02 -8.88 -4.47
C THR A 38 26.47 -8.97 -4.05
N LYS A 39 26.81 -9.94 -3.21
CA LYS A 39 28.17 -10.50 -3.12
C LYS A 39 28.13 -11.79 -2.32
N GLU A 40 28.63 -12.81 -2.99
CA GLU A 40 29.11 -14.08 -2.46
C GLU A 40 28.07 -15.16 -2.15
N ARG A 41 28.22 -16.20 -2.95
CA ARG A 41 27.63 -17.52 -2.92
C ARG A 41 28.07 -18.20 -1.63
N THR A 42 27.40 -17.91 -0.52
CA THR A 42 27.65 -18.58 0.76
C THR A 42 26.34 -19.21 1.20
N THR A 43 26.21 -20.51 0.91
CA THR A 43 25.27 -21.47 1.53
C THR A 43 23.80 -21.05 1.62
N LEU A 44 22.94 -21.87 1.00
CA LEU A 44 21.52 -22.07 1.30
C LEU A 44 21.29 -22.43 2.79
N MET A 45 21.72 -21.59 3.73
CA MET A 45 21.15 -21.60 5.07
C MET A 45 19.85 -20.82 4.93
N GLN A 46 18.74 -21.54 5.11
CA GLN A 46 17.45 -20.96 5.47
C GLN A 46 17.71 -19.97 6.62
N ASP A 47 17.89 -18.69 6.32
CA ASP A 47 18.08 -17.68 7.35
C ASP A 47 16.73 -17.52 8.06
N PRO A 48 16.58 -18.03 9.30
CA PRO A 48 15.29 -18.01 9.98
C PRO A 48 14.79 -16.58 10.20
N VAL A 49 15.71 -15.61 10.29
CA VAL A 49 15.37 -14.18 10.42
C VAL A 49 14.76 -13.64 9.13
N GLN A 50 15.21 -14.09 7.96
CA GLN A 50 14.62 -13.70 6.68
C GLN A 50 13.26 -14.35 6.46
N ILE A 51 13.12 -15.63 6.83
CA ILE A 51 11.84 -16.35 6.78
C ILE A 51 10.80 -15.65 7.66
N GLU A 52 11.14 -15.33 8.91
CA GLU A 52 10.24 -14.62 9.81
C GLU A 52 9.86 -13.22 9.29
N LYS A 53 10.83 -12.48 8.74
CA LYS A 53 10.56 -11.17 8.10
C LYS A 53 9.57 -11.29 6.95
N LEU A 54 9.70 -12.32 6.12
CA LEU A 54 8.78 -12.57 5.01
C LEU A 54 7.39 -12.95 5.51
N LEU A 55 7.27 -13.79 6.53
CA LEU A 55 5.98 -14.14 7.15
C LEU A 55 5.29 -12.90 7.74
N ARG A 56 6.00 -12.09 8.53
CA ARG A 56 5.45 -10.84 9.08
C ARG A 56 5.06 -9.85 7.99
N ALA A 57 5.84 -9.76 6.91
CA ALA A 57 5.51 -8.90 5.78
C ALA A 57 4.25 -9.39 5.06
N ARG A 58 4.12 -10.72 4.87
CA ARG A 58 2.94 -11.37 4.30
C ARG A 58 1.68 -11.04 5.10
N GLU A 59 1.73 -11.23 6.42
CA GLU A 59 0.60 -10.93 7.33
C GLU A 59 0.15 -9.47 7.24
N ARG A 60 1.11 -8.53 7.20
CA ARG A 60 0.79 -7.10 7.03
C ARG A 60 0.09 -6.82 5.71
N ILE A 61 0.56 -7.42 4.61
CA ILE A 61 -0.07 -7.24 3.30
C ILE A 61 -1.48 -7.83 3.28
N LEU A 62 -1.68 -9.01 3.89
CA LEU A 62 -3.02 -9.59 4.00
C LEU A 62 -3.98 -8.68 4.78
N ALA A 63 -3.50 -8.04 5.87
CA ALA A 63 -4.30 -7.07 6.61
C ALA A 63 -4.66 -5.83 5.76
N PHE A 64 -3.73 -5.31 4.95
CA PHE A 64 -4.03 -4.19 4.05
C PHE A 64 -5.01 -4.58 2.93
N ILE A 65 -4.91 -5.79 2.39
CA ILE A 65 -5.87 -6.31 1.41
C ILE A 65 -7.28 -6.37 2.03
N ASP A 66 -7.42 -6.93 3.24
CA ASP A 66 -8.71 -7.01 3.92
C ASP A 66 -9.29 -5.62 4.21
N LEU A 67 -8.46 -4.66 4.64
CA LEU A 67 -8.88 -3.28 4.87
C LEU A 67 -9.39 -2.60 3.59
N ASP A 68 -8.60 -2.64 2.51
CA ASP A 68 -8.96 -2.01 1.24
C ASP A 68 -10.17 -2.69 0.60
N GLN A 69 -10.30 -4.01 0.75
CA GLN A 69 -11.45 -4.76 0.24
C GLN A 69 -12.74 -4.39 0.96
N ARG A 70 -12.72 -4.30 2.31
CA ARG A 70 -13.87 -3.81 3.08
C ARG A 70 -14.21 -2.35 2.77
N ALA A 71 -13.20 -1.52 2.49
CA ALA A 71 -13.44 -0.14 2.08
C ALA A 71 -14.13 -0.07 0.70
N LEU A 72 -13.72 -0.92 -0.24
CA LEU A 72 -14.33 -1.01 -1.56
C LEU A 72 -15.75 -1.57 -1.52
N GLU A 73 -16.03 -2.54 -0.64
CA GLU A 73 -17.39 -3.07 -0.42
C GLU A 73 -18.36 -2.00 0.08
N ARG A 74 -17.87 -1.06 0.91
CA ARG A 74 -18.66 0.07 1.41
C ARG A 74 -18.83 1.19 0.38
N THR A 75 -17.81 1.40 -0.44
CA THR A 75 -17.80 2.46 -1.45
C THR A 75 -17.24 1.94 -2.78
N PRO A 76 -18.06 1.25 -3.58
CA PRO A 76 -17.62 0.70 -4.86
C PRO A 76 -17.28 1.80 -5.86
N GLY A 77 -16.36 1.51 -6.78
CA GLY A 77 -15.95 2.43 -7.85
C GLY A 77 -14.85 3.44 -7.47
N ILE A 78 -14.28 3.34 -6.26
CA ILE A 78 -13.08 4.12 -5.91
C ILE A 78 -11.86 3.49 -6.59
N GLN A 79 -11.46 4.04 -7.73
CA GLN A 79 -10.29 3.58 -8.50
C GLN A 79 -8.99 3.52 -7.68
N ALA A 80 -8.80 4.46 -6.74
CA ALA A 80 -7.62 4.46 -5.87
C ALA A 80 -7.52 3.20 -5.00
N LEU A 81 -8.65 2.68 -4.48
CA LEU A 81 -8.69 1.45 -3.69
C LEU A 81 -8.49 0.21 -4.57
N GLU A 82 -9.04 0.20 -5.79
CA GLU A 82 -8.84 -0.89 -6.74
C GLU A 82 -7.37 -1.01 -7.18
N LEU A 83 -6.71 0.12 -7.42
CA LEU A 83 -5.28 0.18 -7.71
C LEU A 83 -4.45 -0.26 -6.50
N SER A 84 -4.83 0.18 -5.30
CA SER A 84 -4.18 -0.23 -4.05
C SER A 84 -4.27 -1.74 -3.83
N LEU A 85 -5.46 -2.33 -3.95
CA LEU A 85 -5.68 -3.78 -3.87
C LEU A 85 -4.83 -4.55 -4.89
N THR A 86 -4.79 -4.07 -6.12
CA THR A 86 -3.97 -4.68 -7.18
C THR A 86 -2.48 -4.63 -6.83
N SER A 87 -2.02 -3.52 -6.26
CA SER A 87 -0.64 -3.35 -5.79
C SER A 87 -0.32 -4.31 -4.64
N TRP A 88 -1.17 -4.38 -3.61
CA TRP A 88 -0.99 -5.29 -2.48
C TRP A 88 -0.97 -6.76 -2.91
N ARG A 89 -1.86 -7.17 -3.80
CA ARG A 89 -1.89 -8.53 -4.35
C ARG A 89 -0.60 -8.87 -5.11
N ARG A 90 -0.04 -7.94 -5.90
CA ARG A 90 1.27 -8.15 -6.54
C ARG A 90 2.40 -8.30 -5.54
N GLN A 91 2.41 -7.48 -4.49
CA GLN A 91 3.41 -7.59 -3.44
C GLN A 91 3.29 -8.90 -2.67
N LEU A 92 2.07 -9.38 -2.39
CA LEU A 92 1.82 -10.67 -1.77
C LEU A 92 2.44 -11.82 -2.59
N VAL A 93 2.19 -11.86 -3.90
CA VAL A 93 2.79 -12.86 -4.81
C VAL A 93 4.32 -12.78 -4.80
N SER A 94 4.89 -11.58 -4.75
CA SER A 94 6.35 -11.40 -4.67
C SER A 94 6.92 -11.94 -3.36
N ILE A 95 6.26 -11.71 -2.23
CA ILE A 95 6.67 -12.25 -0.92
C ILE A 95 6.57 -13.77 -0.91
N ASP A 96 5.44 -14.32 -1.35
CA ASP A 96 5.21 -15.78 -1.38
C ASP A 96 6.23 -16.49 -2.29
N SER A 97 6.58 -15.88 -3.43
CA SER A 97 7.61 -16.39 -4.33
C SER A 97 9.00 -16.38 -3.68
N LYS A 98 9.40 -15.28 -3.02
CA LYS A 98 10.67 -15.20 -2.30
C LYS A 98 10.73 -16.19 -1.13
N PHE A 99 9.62 -16.34 -0.41
CA PHE A 99 9.50 -17.29 0.68
C PHE A 99 9.70 -18.72 0.16
N THR A 100 9.00 -19.08 -0.92
CA THR A 100 9.10 -20.42 -1.52
C THR A 100 10.51 -20.68 -2.06
N ALA A 101 11.17 -19.66 -2.64
CA ALA A 101 12.55 -19.79 -3.09
C ALA A 101 13.56 -20.02 -1.95
N LEU A 102 13.28 -19.49 -0.74
CA LEU A 102 14.14 -19.65 0.43
C LEU A 102 13.87 -20.96 1.20
N THR A 103 12.61 -21.36 1.31
CA THR A 103 12.20 -22.50 2.16
C THR A 103 11.96 -23.79 1.38
N GLY A 104 11.69 -23.70 0.07
CA GLY A 104 11.20 -24.83 -0.74
C GLY A 104 9.72 -25.16 -0.53
N LEU A 105 9.03 -24.44 0.36
CA LEU A 105 7.64 -24.66 0.73
C LEU A 105 6.81 -23.39 0.49
N SER A 106 5.52 -23.55 0.21
CA SER A 106 4.61 -22.40 0.26
C SER A 106 4.47 -21.90 1.70
N PRO A 107 4.19 -20.60 1.94
CA PRO A 107 3.97 -20.08 3.29
C PRO A 107 2.90 -20.83 4.09
N GLN A 108 1.87 -21.35 3.41
CA GLN A 108 0.79 -22.13 4.03
C GLN A 108 1.26 -23.51 4.48
N GLN A 109 2.08 -24.19 3.66
CA GLN A 109 2.67 -25.48 4.02
C GLN A 109 3.66 -25.32 5.18
N TYR A 110 4.50 -24.30 5.13
CA TYR A 110 5.47 -24.04 6.19
C TYR A 110 4.82 -23.79 7.56
N GLN A 111 3.67 -23.09 7.59
CA GLN A 111 2.89 -22.87 8.81
C GLN A 111 2.15 -24.12 9.30
N ALA A 112 1.85 -25.08 8.42
CA ALA A 112 1.23 -26.35 8.80
C ALA A 112 2.25 -27.38 9.34
N GLU A 113 3.53 -27.22 8.97
CA GLU A 113 4.63 -28.10 9.39
C GLU A 113 5.38 -27.59 10.64
N SER A 114 5.20 -26.33 11.02
CA SER A 114 5.75 -25.74 12.27
C SER A 114 4.83 -25.94 13.46
#